data_AF-A0A482ZT92-F1
#
_entry.id   AF-A0A482ZT92-F1
#
_cell.length_a   1.000
_cell.length_b   1.000
_cell.length_c   1.000
_cell.angle_alpha   90.00
_cell.angle_beta   90.00
_cell.angle_gamma   90.00
#
_symmetry.space_group_name_H-M   'P 1'
#
loop_
_entity.id
_entity.type
_entity.pdbx_description
1 polymer ?
#
loop_
_entity_poly.entity_id
_entity_poly.type
_entity_poly.pdbx_seq_one_letter_code
_entity_poly.pdbx_strand_id
1 'polypeptide(L)' 'MSNLTLCETDKIYIAGHHGLVGSAIVRQLEARGFANLVMRTHKELDLTNQAQAQDFLPKKNQIM' A
#
# COMPACT_ATOMS: atom_id res chain seq x y z
N MET A 1 7.18 -18.20 13.96
CA MET A 1 7.03 -16.81 13.46
C MET A 1 7.25 -16.86 11.96
N SER A 2 6.19 -16.74 11.15
CA SER A 2 6.32 -16.74 9.69
C SER A 2 7.01 -15.44 9.26
N ASN A 3 8.12 -15.56 8.53
CA ASN A 3 8.75 -14.42 7.87
C ASN A 3 7.89 -14.08 6.65
N LEU A 4 7.29 -12.89 6.59
CA LEU A 4 6.54 -12.45 5.41
C LEU A 4 7.54 -12.01 4.34
N THR A 5 7.83 -12.89 3.39
CA THR A 5 8.54 -12.53 2.16
C THR A 5 7.56 -11.86 1.20
N LEU A 6 7.90 -10.69 0.66
CA LEU A 6 7.11 -10.06 -0.39
C LEU A 6 7.34 -10.76 -1.74
N CYS A 7 6.26 -11.13 -2.41
CA CYS A 7 6.25 -11.62 -3.78
C CYS A 7 6.00 -10.46 -4.77
N GLU A 8 6.52 -10.55 -5.99
CA GLU A 8 6.32 -9.53 -7.05
C GLU A 8 4.84 -9.24 -7.36
N THR A 9 3.97 -10.22 -7.10
CA THR A 9 2.52 -10.15 -7.30
C THR A 9 1.75 -9.58 -6.10
N ASP A 10 2.41 -9.38 -4.96
CA ASP A 10 1.77 -8.89 -3.76
C ASP A 10 1.21 -7.48 -3.97
N LYS A 11 0.02 -7.24 -3.42
CA LYS A 11 -0.63 -5.95 -3.50
C LYS A 11 -0.02 -5.00 -2.48
N ILE A 12 0.69 -3.98 -2.95
CA ILE A 12 1.40 -3.02 -2.09
C ILE A 12 0.71 -1.67 -2.17
N TYR A 13 0.15 -1.20 -1.06
CA TYR A 13 -0.36 0.17 -0.97
C TYR A 13 0.70 1.13 -0.44
N ILE A 14 0.90 2.26 -1.14
CA ILE A 14 1.90 3.28 -0.77
C ILE A 14 1.20 4.61 -0.51
N ALA A 15 1.02 4.95 0.77
CA ALA A 15 0.55 6.28 1.17
C ALA A 15 1.63 7.35 0.88
N GLY A 16 1.20 8.55 0.50
CA GLY A 16 2.13 9.66 0.26
C GLY A 16 3.11 9.44 -0.89
N HIS A 17 2.74 8.64 -1.90
CA HIS A 17 3.58 8.26 -3.05
C HIS A 17 4.13 9.45 -3.87
N HIS A 18 3.54 10.65 -3.79
CA HIS A 18 4.07 11.87 -4.41
C HIS A 18 5.18 12.57 -3.59
N GLY A 19 5.40 12.18 -2.34
CA GLY A 19 6.42 12.77 -1.47
C GLY A 19 7.84 12.30 -1.82
N LEU A 20 8.83 12.89 -1.14
CA LEU A 20 10.25 12.54 -1.32
C LEU A 20 10.51 11.04 -1.10
N VAL A 21 10.03 10.50 0.02
CA VAL A 21 10.22 9.09 0.38
C VAL A 21 9.30 8.18 -0.44
N GLY A 22 8.02 8.52 -0.55
CA GLY A 22 7.03 7.71 -1.26
C GLY A 22 7.42 7.49 -2.73
N SER A 23 7.87 8.54 -3.42
CA SER A 23 8.29 8.43 -4.83
C SER A 23 9.57 7.60 -5.00
N ALA A 24 10.49 7.64 -4.03
CA ALA A 24 11.68 6.78 -4.06
C ALA A 24 11.33 5.30 -3.86
N ILE A 25 10.39 5.00 -2.95
CA ILE A 25 9.89 3.64 -2.72
C ILE A 25 9.22 3.09 -3.97
N VAL A 26 8.33 3.87 -4.62
CA VAL A 26 7.67 3.46 -5.87
C VAL A 26 8.71 3.08 -6.92
N ARG A 27 9.68 3.97 -7.21
CA ARG A 27 10.74 3.71 -8.19
C ARG A 27 11.52 2.44 -7.88
N GLN A 28 11.83 2.20 -6.60
CA GLN A 28 12.59 1.03 -6.17
C GLN A 28 11.78 -0.26 -6.32
N LEU A 29 10.47 -0.24 -6.06
CA LEU A 29 9.58 -1.38 -6.22
C LEU A 29 9.36 -1.71 -7.71
N GLU A 30 9.13 -0.69 -8.53
CA GLU A 30 9.03 -0.85 -9.99
C GLU A 30 10.33 -1.42 -10.57
N ALA A 31 11.49 -0.89 -10.15
CA ALA A 31 12.80 -1.39 -10.59
C ALA A 31 13.08 -2.85 -10.17
N ARG A 32 12.41 -3.33 -9.12
CA ARG A 32 12.49 -4.72 -8.62
C ARG A 32 11.43 -5.65 -9.22
N GLY A 33 10.58 -5.15 -10.13
CA GLY A 33 9.57 -5.98 -10.82
C GLY A 33 8.21 -6.07 -10.10
N PHE A 34 7.99 -5.30 -9.03
CA PHE A 34 6.68 -5.26 -8.38
C PHE A 34 5.67 -4.50 -9.27
N ALA A 35 4.64 -5.19 -9.75
CA ALA A 35 3.67 -4.63 -10.66
C ALA A 35 2.34 -4.22 -9.98
N ASN A 36 2.05 -4.77 -8.80
CA ASN A 36 0.76 -4.60 -8.13
C ASN A 36 0.79 -3.47 -7.08
N LEU A 37 1.24 -2.29 -7.50
CA LEU A 37 1.32 -1.10 -6.67
C LEU A 37 -0.02 -0.35 -6.68
N VAL A 38 -0.58 -0.13 -5.49
CA VAL A 38 -1.80 0.65 -5.27
C VAL A 38 -1.40 2.01 -4.71
N MET A 39 -1.84 3.06 -5.39
CA MET A 39 -1.60 4.44 -4.99
C MET A 39 -2.92 5.19 -5.00
N ARG A 40 -3.14 6.05 -3.99
CA ARG A 40 -4.28 6.94 -3.90
C ARG A 40 -3.80 8.33 -3.51
N THR A 41 -4.37 9.35 -4.13
CA THR A 41 -4.16 10.74 -3.73
C THR A 41 -4.93 11.02 -2.44
N HIS A 42 -4.54 12.07 -1.71
CA HIS A 42 -5.27 12.50 -0.51
C HIS A 42 -6.74 12.83 -0.80
N LYS A 43 -7.09 13.22 -2.02
CA LYS A 43 -8.48 13.47 -2.42
C LYS A 43 -9.29 12.18 -2.61
N GLU A 44 -8.63 11.09 -2.98
CA GLU A 44 -9.26 9.79 -3.20
C GLU A 44 -9.35 8.95 -1.94
N LEU A 45 -8.45 9.18 -0.99
CA LEU A 45 -8.43 8.52 0.30
C LEU A 45 -7.83 9.45 1.35
N ASP A 46 -8.70 9.98 2.21
CA ASP A 46 -8.25 10.70 3.40
C ASP A 46 -7.99 9.71 4.53
N LEU A 47 -6.72 9.40 4.75
CA LEU A 47 -6.29 8.50 5.84
C LEU A 47 -6.48 9.09 7.24
N THR A 48 -6.74 10.40 7.37
CA THR A 48 -7.11 11.01 8.66
C THR A 48 -8.57 10.76 9.01
N ASN A 49 -9.41 10.48 8.01
CA ASN A 49 -10.78 10.06 8.18
C ASN A 49 -10.82 8.54 8.45
N GLN A 50 -11.12 8.18 9.70
CA GLN A 50 -11.16 6.78 10.13
C GLN A 50 -12.14 5.91 9.33
N ALA A 51 -13.30 6.46 8.95
CA ALA A 51 -14.30 5.70 8.18
C ALA A 51 -13.76 5.38 6.78
N GLN A 52 -13.18 6.36 6.09
CA GLN A 52 -12.57 6.15 4.77
C GLN A 52 -11.39 5.18 4.82
N ALA A 53 -10.53 5.30 5.84
CA ALA A 53 -9.40 4.40 6.03
C ALA A 53 -9.88 2.95 6.27
N GLN A 54 -10.94 2.77 7.07
CA GLN A 54 -11.48 1.45 7.40
C GLN A 54 -12.21 0.79 6.23
N ASP A 55 -12.87 1.59 5.37
CA ASP A 55 -13.48 1.09 4.14
C ASP A 55 -12.45 0.73 3.06
N PHE A 56 -11.32 1.44 3.03
CA PHE A 56 -10.25 1.18 2.08
C PHE A 56 -9.39 -0.02 2.44
N LEU A 57 -9.06 -0.18 3.72
CA LEU A 57 -8.23 -1.28 4.19
C LEU A 57 -9.03 -2.60 4.11
N PRO A 58 -8.40 -3.70 3.66
CA PRO A 58 -9.06 -5.00 3.72
C PRO A 58 -9.43 -5.30 5.17
N LYS A 59 -10.71 -5.62 5.40
CA LYS A 59 -11.17 -6.10 6.71
C LYS A 59 -10.29 -7.29 7.09
N LYS A 60 -9.62 -7.20 8.25
CA LYS A 60 -8.78 -8.30 8.76
C LYS A 60 -9.55 -9.61 8.59
N ASN A 61 -9.01 -10.53 7.80
CA ASN A 61 -9.45 -11.92 7.83
C ASN A 61 -9.31 -12.39 9.28
N GLN A 62 -10.45 -12.57 9.94
CA GLN A 62 -10.54 -13.26 11.22
C GLN A 62 -10.17 -14.71 10.94
N ILE A 63 -8.89 -15.03 11.09
CA ILE A 63 -8.48 -16.42 11.29
C ILE A 63 -9.00 -16.80 12.69
N MET A 64 -10.07 -17.61 12.70
CA MET A 64 -10.40 -18.43 13.85
C MET A 64 -9.39 -19.57 13.94
#